data_AF-A0A3B8ICC8-F1
#
_entry.id   AF-A0A3B8ICC8-F1
#
_cell.length_a   1.000
_cell.length_b   1.000
_cell.length_c   1.000
_cell.angle_alpha   90.00
_cell.angle_beta   90.00
_cell.angle_gamma   90.00
#
_symmetry.space_group_name_H-M   'P 1'
#
loop_
_entity.id
_entity.type
_entity.pdbx_description
1 polymer ?
#
loop_
_entity_poly.entity_id
_entity_poly.type
_entity_poly.pdbx_seq_one_letter_code
_entity_poly.pdbx_strand_id
1 'polypeptide(L)'
;PSRWAESEMEHLGIPAESMTANATIDPDPGRYNIMQTEERKHFFKTPTVRNVALTAPYMHNGVYATLEEVVDFYNRGGGWGIGIEEEYQTLPPDPLGLTNREQEALIAFMHTLTDSRFQ
;
A
#
# COMPACT_ATOMS: atom_id res chain seq x y z
N PRO A 1 19.69 -22.15 -8.36
CA PRO A 1 18.43 -21.74 -9.04
C PRO A 1 18.16 -20.25 -8.81
N SER A 2 17.96 -19.48 -9.87
CA SER A 2 17.76 -18.04 -9.76
C SER A 2 16.40 -17.71 -9.11
N ARG A 3 16.39 -16.90 -8.05
CA ARG A 3 15.24 -16.53 -7.19
C ARG A 3 14.19 -15.61 -7.86
N TRP A 4 14.08 -15.60 -9.19
CA TRP A 4 13.10 -14.75 -9.90
C TRP A 4 11.66 -15.32 -9.91
N ALA A 5 11.42 -16.46 -9.25
CA ALA A 5 10.10 -17.09 -9.22
C ALA A 5 9.15 -16.47 -8.17
N GLU A 6 9.69 -15.74 -7.19
CA GLU A 6 8.91 -15.18 -6.08
C GLU A 6 8.95 -13.65 -6.14
N SER A 7 7.80 -13.04 -6.41
CA SER A 7 7.62 -11.59 -6.19
C SER A 7 7.41 -11.36 -4.69
N GLU A 8 7.97 -10.28 -4.16
CA GLU A 8 7.69 -9.83 -2.80
C GLU A 8 6.18 -9.56 -2.63
N MET A 9 5.70 -9.84 -1.42
CA MET A 9 4.31 -9.71 -1.04
C MET A 9 4.25 -9.09 0.33
N GLU A 10 3.31 -8.17 0.52
CA GLU A 10 3.17 -7.38 1.73
C GLU A 10 1.74 -7.46 2.24
N HIS A 11 1.60 -7.39 3.56
CA HIS A 11 0.34 -7.17 4.23
C HIS A 11 0.42 -5.83 4.94
N LEU A 12 -0.31 -4.84 4.42
CA LEU A 12 -0.23 -3.46 4.91
C LEU A 12 -1.45 -3.06 5.76
N GLY A 13 -2.44 -3.93 5.91
CA GLY A 13 -3.72 -3.61 6.56
C GLY A 13 -4.53 -2.58 5.78
N ILE A 14 -4.66 -2.76 4.46
CA ILE A 14 -5.42 -1.86 3.59
C ILE A 14 -6.90 -1.86 4.02
N PRO A 15 -7.52 -0.68 4.24
CA PRO A 15 -8.90 -0.61 4.68
C PRO A 15 -9.87 -0.88 3.52
N ALA A 16 -11.08 -1.34 3.85
CA ALA A 16 -12.18 -1.53 2.89
C ALA A 16 -12.72 -0.20 2.34
N GLU A 17 -12.59 0.89 3.09
CA GLU A 17 -13.06 2.23 2.74
C GLU A 17 -11.97 3.28 3.02
N SER A 18 -12.01 4.42 2.32
CA SER A 18 -11.02 5.48 2.49
C SER A 18 -11.14 6.23 3.82
N MET A 19 -12.28 6.12 4.48
CA MET A 19 -12.50 6.69 5.81
C MET A 19 -11.71 5.92 6.87
N THR A 20 -10.82 6.62 7.55
CA THR A 20 -9.93 5.98 8.55
C THR A 20 -10.56 5.88 9.94
N ALA A 21 -11.73 6.49 10.16
CA ALA A 21 -12.44 6.40 11.43
C ALA A 21 -13.16 5.04 11.51
N ASN A 22 -12.81 4.23 12.52
CA ASN A 22 -13.28 2.85 12.66
C ASN A 22 -12.99 2.01 11.40
N ALA A 23 -11.79 2.17 10.85
CA ALA A 23 -11.36 1.46 9.65
C ALA A 23 -11.47 -0.06 9.88
N THR A 24 -11.98 -0.76 8.86
CA THR A 24 -12.01 -2.22 8.84
C THR A 24 -11.17 -2.69 7.66
N ILE A 25 -10.49 -3.82 7.84
CA ILE A 25 -9.65 -4.39 6.78
C ILE A 25 -10.49 -4.77 5.56
N ASP A 26 -9.91 -4.59 4.38
CA ASP A 26 -10.47 -5.09 3.13
C ASP A 26 -10.74 -6.62 3.22
N PRO A 27 -11.93 -7.09 2.79
CA PRO A 27 -12.31 -8.48 2.98
C PRO A 27 -11.62 -9.45 2.01
N ASP A 28 -10.89 -8.98 0.99
CA ASP A 28 -10.15 -9.86 0.09
C ASP A 28 -9.01 -10.53 0.85
N PRO A 29 -9.03 -11.88 1.00
CA PRO A 29 -8.01 -12.59 1.74
C PRO A 29 -6.67 -12.68 0.96
N GLY A 30 -6.61 -12.19 -0.28
CA GLY A 30 -5.39 -12.05 -1.06
C GLY A 30 -4.71 -13.39 -1.33
N ARG A 31 -3.42 -13.49 -1.00
CA ARG A 31 -2.60 -14.68 -1.27
C ARG A 31 -3.12 -15.96 -0.59
N TYR A 32 -3.90 -15.84 0.48
CA TYR A 32 -4.54 -16.97 1.15
C TYR A 32 -5.37 -17.83 0.18
N ASN A 33 -6.06 -17.23 -0.80
CA ASN A 33 -6.88 -17.97 -1.77
C ASN A 33 -6.09 -19.06 -2.49
N ILE A 34 -4.77 -18.89 -2.65
CA ILE A 34 -3.89 -19.85 -3.31
C ILE A 34 -3.17 -20.76 -2.29
N MET A 35 -2.66 -20.17 -1.20
CA MET A 35 -1.78 -20.88 -0.26
C MET A 35 -2.53 -21.62 0.85
N GLN A 36 -3.72 -21.12 1.25
CA GLN A 36 -4.55 -21.65 2.34
C GLN A 36 -3.80 -21.71 3.68
N THR A 37 -2.99 -20.70 3.97
CA THR A 37 -2.21 -20.54 5.22
C THR A 37 -2.48 -19.17 5.82
N GLU A 38 -2.86 -19.10 7.10
CA GLU A 38 -3.29 -17.85 7.76
C GLU A 38 -2.23 -16.74 7.69
N GLU A 39 -0.94 -17.09 7.73
CA GLU A 39 0.19 -16.16 7.61
C GLU A 39 0.31 -15.51 6.22
N ARG A 40 -0.53 -15.91 5.27
CA ARG A 40 -0.63 -15.35 3.91
C ARG A 40 -1.96 -14.65 3.65
N LYS A 41 -2.80 -14.49 4.67
CA LYS A 41 -4.04 -13.73 4.56
C LYS A 41 -3.76 -12.24 4.42
N HIS A 42 -4.48 -11.59 3.51
CA HIS A 42 -4.34 -10.17 3.16
C HIS A 42 -2.95 -9.77 2.61
N PHE A 43 -2.14 -10.75 2.20
CA PHE A 43 -0.90 -10.50 1.46
C PHE A 43 -1.18 -10.26 -0.02
N PHE A 44 -0.68 -9.15 -0.54
CA PHE A 44 -0.75 -8.80 -1.95
C PHE A 44 0.66 -8.60 -2.52
N LYS A 45 0.80 -8.83 -3.82
CA LYS A 45 2.07 -8.58 -4.52
C LYS A 45 2.41 -7.10 -4.49
N THR A 46 3.66 -6.76 -4.17
CA THR A 46 4.16 -5.39 -4.27
C THR A 46 4.15 -4.93 -5.74
N PRO A 47 3.36 -3.89 -6.10
CA PRO A 47 3.32 -3.39 -7.47
C PRO A 47 4.59 -2.59 -7.81
N THR A 48 4.81 -2.35 -9.09
CA THR A 48 5.82 -1.38 -9.54
C THR A 48 5.28 0.04 -9.37
N VAL A 49 6.18 1.00 -9.14
CA VAL A 49 5.86 2.44 -9.07
C VAL A 49 6.06 3.19 -10.39
N ARG A 50 6.42 2.49 -11.48
CA ARG A 50 6.52 3.11 -12.81
C ARG A 50 5.13 3.53 -13.28
N ASN A 51 5.00 4.76 -13.80
CA ASN A 51 3.75 5.39 -14.22
C ASN A 51 2.71 5.54 -13.10
N VAL A 52 3.09 5.44 -11.82
CA VAL A 52 2.13 5.46 -10.71
C VAL A 52 1.26 6.72 -10.73
N ALA A 53 1.81 7.88 -11.12
CA ALA A 53 1.06 9.13 -11.22
C ALA A 53 -0.12 9.11 -12.23
N LEU A 54 -0.23 8.10 -13.09
CA LEU A 54 -1.26 7.98 -14.13
C LEU A 54 -2.24 6.82 -13.90
N THR A 55 -2.10 6.07 -12.80
CA THR A 55 -2.82 4.80 -12.58
C THR A 55 -3.70 4.84 -11.35
N ALA A 56 -4.17 6.01 -10.94
CA ALA A 56 -5.24 6.11 -9.94
C ALA A 56 -6.49 5.32 -10.40
N PRO A 57 -7.28 4.75 -9.46
CA PRO A 57 -7.04 4.73 -8.02
C PRO A 57 -6.00 3.67 -7.58
N TYR A 58 -5.54 3.76 -6.34
CA TYR A 58 -4.38 3.04 -5.79
C TYR A 58 -4.75 1.94 -4.79
N MET A 59 -3.77 1.09 -4.46
CA MET A 59 -3.90 -0.16 -3.71
C MET A 59 -4.66 -1.24 -4.48
N HIS A 60 -4.78 -2.45 -3.91
CA HIS A 60 -5.40 -3.59 -4.60
C HIS A 60 -6.91 -3.42 -4.80
N ASN A 61 -7.55 -2.66 -3.92
CA ASN A 61 -8.99 -2.40 -3.94
C ASN A 61 -9.36 -1.00 -4.47
N GLY A 62 -8.38 -0.17 -4.85
CA GLY A 62 -8.64 1.17 -5.37
C GLY A 62 -9.14 2.16 -4.31
N VAL A 63 -8.87 1.91 -3.02
CA VAL A 63 -9.43 2.71 -1.92
C VAL A 63 -8.93 4.17 -1.92
N TYR A 64 -7.73 4.43 -2.44
CA TYR A 64 -7.15 5.77 -2.49
C TYR A 64 -7.24 6.36 -3.91
N ALA A 65 -7.82 7.54 -4.02
CA ALA A 65 -7.95 8.27 -5.27
C ALA A 65 -6.65 9.03 -5.64
N THR A 66 -5.84 9.40 -4.65
CA THR A 66 -4.66 10.25 -4.89
C THR A 66 -3.37 9.68 -4.29
N LEU A 67 -2.21 10.15 -4.77
CA LEU A 67 -0.91 9.75 -4.22
C LEU A 67 -0.69 10.32 -2.82
N GLU A 68 -1.30 11.46 -2.51
CA GLU A 68 -1.32 12.07 -1.18
C GLU A 68 -1.95 11.12 -0.15
N GLU A 69 -3.08 10.50 -0.48
CA GLU A 69 -3.75 9.55 0.41
C GLU A 69 -2.89 8.29 0.63
N VAL A 70 -2.20 7.81 -0.42
CA VAL A 70 -1.25 6.69 -0.32
C VAL A 70 -0.09 7.06 0.62
N VAL A 71 0.50 8.24 0.44
CA VAL A 71 1.63 8.70 1.26
C VAL A 71 1.20 8.94 2.71
N ASP A 72 0.02 9.51 2.95
CA ASP A 72 -0.54 9.69 4.30
C ASP A 72 -0.74 8.33 4.99
N PHE A 73 -1.29 7.34 4.29
CA PHE A 73 -1.46 6.00 4.84
C PHE A 73 -0.15 5.39 5.34
N TYR A 74 0.93 5.45 4.54
CA TYR A 74 2.24 5.00 4.99
C TYR A 74 2.79 5.85 6.12
N ASN A 75 2.63 7.18 6.04
CA ASN A 75 3.13 8.10 7.07
C ASN A 75 2.50 7.83 8.44
N ARG A 76 1.26 7.34 8.47
CA ARG A 76 0.55 6.98 9.69
C ARG A 76 0.92 5.62 10.27
N GLY A 77 1.66 4.77 9.54
CA GLY A 77 2.00 3.41 9.99
C GLY A 77 1.11 2.31 9.40
N GLY A 78 0.44 2.58 8.26
CA GLY A 78 -0.42 1.63 7.57
C GLY A 78 -1.68 1.27 8.34
N GLY A 79 -2.14 0.02 8.22
CA GLY A 79 -3.34 -0.50 8.89
C GLY A 79 -3.33 -0.23 10.39
N TRP A 80 -2.22 -0.57 11.06
CA TRP A 80 -2.05 -0.29 12.50
C TRP A 80 -2.22 1.20 12.82
N GLY A 81 -1.63 2.07 12.00
CA GLY A 81 -1.75 3.53 12.11
C GLY A 81 -3.16 4.09 11.99
N ILE A 82 -4.09 3.28 11.48
CA ILE A 82 -5.50 3.62 11.31
C ILE A 82 -6.45 2.74 12.14
N GLY A 83 -5.91 1.93 13.06
CA GLY A 83 -6.68 1.10 13.99
C GLY A 83 -7.03 -0.30 13.48
N ILE A 84 -6.41 -0.74 12.39
CA ILE A 84 -6.49 -2.13 11.90
C ILE A 84 -5.29 -2.90 12.48
N GLU A 85 -5.53 -3.60 13.58
CA GLU A 85 -4.51 -4.38 14.29
C GLU A 85 -4.40 -5.79 13.71
N GLU A 86 -3.50 -5.95 12.73
CA GLU A 86 -3.24 -7.24 12.07
C GLU A 86 -1.90 -7.84 12.52
N GLU A 87 -1.92 -9.10 12.99
CA GLU A 87 -0.74 -9.80 13.51
C GLU A 87 0.40 -9.88 12.48
N TYR A 88 0.05 -10.09 11.21
CA TYR A 88 1.02 -10.28 10.12
C TYR A 88 1.26 -9.03 9.27
N GLN A 89 0.92 -7.84 9.77
CA GLN A 89 1.29 -6.61 9.07
C GLN A 89 2.82 -6.54 8.92
N THR A 90 3.29 -6.27 7.70
CA THR A 90 4.72 -6.22 7.39
C THR A 90 5.33 -4.82 7.57
N LEU A 91 4.49 -3.78 7.49
CA LEU A 91 4.88 -2.40 7.78
C LEU A 91 4.96 -2.19 9.30
N PRO A 92 6.03 -1.54 9.82
CA PRO A 92 6.07 -1.13 11.22
C PRO A 92 4.88 -0.23 11.59
N PRO A 93 4.30 -0.39 12.80
CA PRO A 93 3.16 0.40 13.23
C PRO A 93 3.53 1.85 13.58
N ASP A 94 4.82 2.14 13.78
CA ASP A 94 5.30 3.47 14.11
C ASP A 94 5.09 4.44 12.92
N PRO A 95 4.45 5.60 13.15
CA PRO A 95 4.34 6.64 12.13
C PRO A 95 5.72 7.10 11.65
N LEU A 96 5.86 7.38 10.35
CA LEU A 96 7.11 7.84 9.76
C LEU A 96 7.45 9.28 10.16
N GLY A 97 6.44 10.08 10.54
CA GLY A 97 6.63 11.46 10.97
C GLY A 97 7.09 12.40 9.86
N LEU A 98 6.77 12.09 8.60
CA LEU A 98 7.12 12.89 7.43
C LEU A 98 6.45 14.26 7.51
N THR A 99 7.26 15.30 7.33
CA THR A 99 6.76 16.67 7.16
C THR A 99 6.00 16.80 5.84
N ASN A 100 5.12 17.80 5.73
CA ASN A 100 4.38 18.07 4.49
C ASN A 100 5.33 18.22 3.28
N ARG A 101 6.47 18.89 3.49
CA ARG A 101 7.49 19.08 2.45
C ARG A 101 8.11 17.75 1.98
N GLU A 102 8.32 16.80 2.88
CA GLU A 102 8.86 15.48 2.53
C GLU A 102 7.83 14.64 1.79
N GLN A 103 6.56 14.70 2.21
CA GLN A 103 5.46 14.03 1.51
C GLN A 103 5.30 14.60 0.08
N GLU A 104 5.29 15.93 -0.08
CA GLU A 104 5.27 16.59 -1.39
C GLU A 104 6.48 16.20 -2.26
N ALA A 105 7.67 16.11 -1.67
CA ALA A 105 8.87 15.70 -2.39
C ALA A 105 8.81 14.25 -2.87
N LEU A 106 8.24 13.33 -2.06
CA LEU A 106 8.02 11.94 -2.46
C LEU A 106 7.03 11.86 -3.63
N ILE A 107 5.93 12.62 -3.56
CA ILE A 107 4.94 12.67 -4.64
C ILE A 107 5.58 13.22 -5.91
N ALA A 108 6.31 14.33 -5.81
CA ALA A 108 7.05 14.91 -6.94
C ALA A 108 8.04 13.90 -7.54
N PHE A 109 8.77 13.13 -6.71
CA PHE A 109 9.62 12.06 -7.17
C PHE A 109 8.83 10.97 -7.93
N MET A 110 7.69 10.52 -7.41
CA MET A 110 6.83 9.55 -8.08
C MET A 110 6.34 10.03 -9.46
N HIS A 111 6.06 11.32 -9.63
CA HIS A 111 5.73 11.89 -10.94
C HIS A 111 6.87 11.73 -11.96
N THR A 112 8.14 11.79 -11.53
CA THR A 112 9.30 11.58 -12.42
C THR A 112 9.39 10.16 -12.99
N LEU A 113 8.69 9.19 -12.39
CA LEU A 113 8.65 7.79 -12.83
C LEU A 113 7.64 7.54 -13.96
N THR A 114 7.04 8.61 -14.49
CA THR A 114 6.14 8.58 -15.64
C THR A 114 6.95 8.53 -16.93
N ASP A 115 6.69 7.51 -17.75
CA ASP A 115 7.32 7.34 -19.07
C ASP A 115 7.02 8.56 -19.96
N SER A 116 8.03 9.07 -20.65
CA SER A 116 7.94 10.29 -21.47
C SER A 116 6.90 10.20 -22.59
N ARG A 117 6.50 8.99 -22.99
CA ARG A 117 5.43 8.78 -23.98
C ARG A 117 4.03 9.10 -23.47
N PHE A 118 3.85 9.26 -22.17
CA PHE A 118 2.58 9.61 -21.52
C PHE A 118 2.61 11.02 -20.89
N GLN A 119 3.69 11.77 -21.09
CA GLN A 119 3.83 13.15 -20.64
C GLN A 119 3.27 14.15 -21.67
#